data_AF-A0A7X6PPX7-F1
#
_entry.id   AF-A0A7X6PPX7-F1
#
_cell.length_a   1.000
_cell.length_b   1.000
_cell.length_c   1.000
_cell.angle_alpha   90.00
_cell.angle_beta   90.00
_cell.angle_gamma   90.00
#
_symmetry.space_group_name_H-M   'P 1'
#
loop_
_entity.id
_entity.type
_entity.pdbx_description
1 polymer ?
#
loop_
_entity_poly.entity_id
_entity_poly.type
_entity_poly.pdbx_seq_one_letter_code
_entity_poly.pdbx_strand_id
1 'polypeptide(L)'
;MGRHRSESNNFSVAGWVVAVFFLAIALIAAAIWWFGFRQPETPQAQECIQGDLNLPVAADGVDATALIDDYNASNPVVRDFCITAELTDSVARAAVLLTPAGADVAELLDGRSLSSTTPVTGADAHVLTPTDGVNEEQVRAATEFARFHEDTDRTTEATSEEAPEETVTEETPAPEPTPEPVDTLILFDTSAQSVPFHDAATDALAQLSLDLGAQGRQVAMWNYSSPLNPGVTQGWRTNVSFSDGTDAAAAVRLFGTGGVPQTRSAVVAAIGNAAEHSRATGQPARVLLVTSGTAQDMDDAAFAAAFEQARGDADVVLEVVHVGAGEVDAVLADVGTLTEVADPATLPDSL
;
A
#
# COMPACT_ATOMS: atom_id res chain seq x y z
N MET A 1 -61.94 -77.04 27.19
CA MET A 1 -60.86 -76.31 27.90
C MET A 1 -60.05 -75.57 26.84
N GLY A 2 -59.70 -74.30 26.91
CA GLY A 2 -60.06 -73.18 27.76
C GLY A 2 -60.08 -71.90 26.90
N ARG A 3 -60.82 -70.89 27.37
CA ARG A 3 -60.93 -69.57 26.74
C ARG A 3 -59.64 -68.80 27.00
N HIS A 4 -58.96 -68.35 25.95
CA HIS A 4 -57.96 -67.29 26.08
C HIS A 4 -58.64 -65.95 25.79
N ARG A 5 -58.87 -65.18 26.87
CA ARG A 5 -59.12 -63.73 26.81
C ARG A 5 -57.83 -63.05 26.37
N SER A 6 -57.86 -62.27 25.29
CA SER A 6 -56.86 -61.22 25.09
C SER A 6 -57.46 -59.90 25.61
N GLU A 7 -56.96 -59.43 26.75
CA GLU A 7 -57.17 -58.06 27.21
C GLU A 7 -56.29 -57.13 26.37
N SER A 8 -56.89 -56.37 25.45
CA SER A 8 -56.20 -55.23 24.84
C SER A 8 -56.40 -54.02 25.75
N ASN A 9 -55.41 -53.73 26.60
CA ASN A 9 -55.43 -52.52 27.40
C ASN A 9 -55.20 -51.32 26.48
N ASN A 10 -56.27 -50.55 26.29
CA ASN A 10 -56.22 -49.30 25.54
C ASN A 10 -55.84 -48.19 26.53
N PHE A 11 -54.55 -47.86 26.61
CA PHE A 11 -54.07 -46.77 27.45
C PHE A 11 -54.35 -45.44 26.73
N SER A 12 -55.48 -44.80 27.04
CA SER A 12 -55.70 -43.42 26.63
C SER A 12 -54.85 -42.52 27.53
N VAL A 13 -53.79 -41.94 26.96
CA VAL A 13 -52.99 -40.94 27.65
C VAL A 13 -53.88 -39.73 27.88
N ALA A 14 -54.09 -39.37 29.15
CA ALA A 14 -54.93 -38.24 29.51
C ALA A 14 -54.38 -36.96 28.87
N GLY A 15 -55.22 -36.16 28.20
CA GLY A 15 -54.79 -35.03 27.39
C GLY A 15 -53.92 -33.99 28.14
N TRP A 16 -54.05 -33.91 29.47
CA TRP A 16 -53.21 -33.06 30.31
C TRP A 16 -51.75 -33.54 30.37
N VAL A 17 -51.50 -34.85 30.28
CA VAL A 17 -50.15 -35.42 30.24
C VAL A 17 -49.45 -35.04 28.94
N VAL A 18 -50.19 -35.04 27.83
CA VAL A 18 -49.67 -34.59 26.53
C VAL A 18 -49.36 -33.09 26.55
N ALA A 19 -50.25 -32.28 27.13
CA ALA A 19 -50.02 -30.84 27.28
C ALA A 19 -48.80 -30.52 28.15
N VAL A 20 -48.61 -31.21 29.28
CA VAL A 20 -47.43 -31.06 30.15
C VAL A 20 -46.16 -31.49 29.43
N PHE A 21 -46.21 -32.55 28.63
CA PHE A 21 -45.07 -33.02 27.85
C PHE A 21 -44.63 -31.98 26.80
N PHE A 22 -45.57 -31.39 26.07
CA PHE A 22 -45.25 -30.31 25.12
C PHE A 22 -44.76 -29.03 25.80
N LEU A 23 -45.32 -28.67 26.96
CA LEU A 23 -44.84 -27.54 27.75
C LEU A 23 -43.40 -27.77 28.23
N ALA A 24 -43.09 -28.99 28.69
CA ALA A 24 -41.73 -29.36 29.09
C ALA A 24 -40.75 -29.29 27.90
N ILE A 25 -41.15 -29.78 26.73
CA ILE A 25 -40.32 -29.67 25.50
C ILE A 25 -40.12 -28.21 25.12
N ALA A 26 -41.17 -27.37 25.17
CA ALA A 26 -41.06 -25.95 24.85
C ALA A 26 -40.12 -25.21 25.82
N LEU A 27 -40.18 -25.54 27.12
CA LEU A 27 -39.27 -24.98 28.12
C LEU A 27 -37.83 -25.47 27.93
N ILE A 28 -37.63 -26.73 27.56
CA ILE A 28 -36.30 -27.27 27.24
C ILE A 28 -35.75 -26.61 25.97
N ALA A 29 -36.57 -26.44 24.92
CA ALA A 29 -36.18 -25.74 23.71
C ALA A 29 -35.86 -24.26 23.97
N ALA A 30 -36.66 -23.59 24.81
CA ALA A 30 -36.39 -22.22 25.23
C ALA A 30 -35.12 -22.13 26.09
N ALA A 31 -34.84 -23.12 26.94
CA ALA A 31 -33.61 -23.19 27.72
C ALA A 31 -32.39 -23.48 26.83
N ILE A 32 -32.50 -24.38 25.85
CA ILE A 32 -31.43 -24.64 24.87
C ILE A 32 -31.21 -23.42 23.99
N TRP A 33 -32.25 -22.68 23.63
CA TRP A 33 -32.11 -21.42 22.91
C TRP A 33 -31.46 -20.34 23.78
N TRP A 34 -31.91 -20.21 25.04
CA TRP A 34 -31.39 -19.21 25.97
C TRP A 34 -29.97 -19.49 26.46
N PHE A 35 -29.60 -20.76 26.66
CA PHE A 35 -28.27 -21.16 27.17
C PHE A 35 -27.33 -21.67 26.09
N GLY A 36 -27.83 -22.20 24.98
CA GLY A 36 -27.01 -22.74 23.88
C GLY A 36 -26.73 -21.75 22.75
N PHE A 37 -27.61 -20.77 22.52
CA PHE A 37 -27.39 -19.69 21.53
C PHE A 37 -26.97 -18.36 22.16
N ARG A 38 -26.97 -18.23 23.49
CA ARG A 38 -26.26 -17.14 24.19
C ARG A 38 -24.89 -17.62 24.61
N GLN A 39 -24.05 -17.92 23.64
CA GLN A 39 -22.63 -17.76 23.93
C GLN A 39 -22.42 -16.25 24.11
N PRO A 40 -21.73 -15.77 25.17
CA PRO A 40 -21.03 -14.51 24.98
C PRO A 40 -20.18 -14.73 23.74
N GLU A 41 -20.34 -13.89 22.73
CA GLU A 41 -19.40 -13.84 21.60
C GLU A 41 -18.03 -13.58 22.24
N THR A 42 -17.31 -14.64 22.64
CA THR A 42 -15.86 -14.57 22.68
C THR A 42 -15.51 -14.17 21.27
N PRO A 43 -14.93 -12.98 21.05
CA PRO A 43 -14.46 -12.61 19.73
C PRO A 43 -13.67 -13.83 19.27
N GLN A 44 -14.09 -14.46 18.17
CA GLN A 44 -13.22 -15.42 17.54
C GLN A 44 -11.94 -14.64 17.31
N ALA A 45 -10.86 -15.01 18.00
CA ALA A 45 -9.56 -14.41 17.77
C ALA A 45 -9.40 -14.51 16.26
N GLN A 46 -9.42 -13.36 15.59
CA GLN A 46 -9.27 -13.32 14.15
C GLN A 46 -7.95 -14.01 13.89
N GLU A 47 -7.98 -15.20 13.29
CA GLU A 47 -6.74 -15.96 13.06
C GLU A 47 -6.01 -15.27 11.91
N CYS A 48 -5.16 -14.31 12.26
CA CYS A 48 -4.25 -13.66 11.35
C CYS A 48 -3.22 -14.68 10.85
N ILE A 49 -3.04 -14.76 9.53
CA ILE A 49 -2.25 -15.82 8.86
C ILE A 49 -0.78 -15.81 9.33
N GLN A 50 -0.24 -14.63 9.65
CA GLN A 50 1.11 -14.45 10.19
C GLN A 50 1.16 -14.27 11.72
N GLY A 51 0.00 -14.34 12.39
CA GLY A 51 -0.14 -14.21 13.84
C GLY A 51 -0.26 -12.77 14.35
N ASP A 52 0.06 -12.56 15.62
CA ASP A 52 -0.04 -11.26 16.29
C ASP A 52 1.24 -10.44 16.11
N LEU A 53 1.09 -9.12 15.94
CA LEU A 53 2.20 -8.17 15.86
C LEU A 53 1.99 -7.01 16.83
N ASN A 54 2.97 -6.78 17.71
CA ASN A 54 2.94 -5.64 18.61
C ASN A 54 3.43 -4.38 17.89
N LEU A 55 2.63 -3.32 17.94
CA LEU A 55 2.96 -1.98 17.47
C LEU A 55 3.44 -1.11 18.65
N PRO A 56 4.76 -0.86 18.79
CA PRO A 56 5.26 -0.02 19.87
C PRO A 56 5.03 1.47 19.58
N VAL A 57 4.25 2.12 20.45
CA VAL A 57 3.89 3.54 20.39
C VAL A 57 4.64 4.29 21.50
N ALA A 58 5.47 5.26 21.15
CA ALA A 58 6.00 6.22 22.11
C ALA A 58 5.12 7.48 22.13
N ALA A 59 5.09 8.15 23.27
CA ALA A 59 4.40 9.43 23.42
C ALA A 59 5.26 10.39 24.24
N ASP A 60 5.36 11.63 23.78
CA ASP A 60 5.96 12.73 24.52
C ASP A 60 4.97 13.89 24.59
N GLY A 61 4.72 14.45 25.76
CA GLY A 61 3.84 15.60 25.93
C GLY A 61 2.34 15.39 25.60
N VAL A 62 1.92 14.19 25.20
CA VAL A 62 0.53 13.82 24.89
C VAL A 62 0.11 12.53 25.57
N ASP A 63 -1.19 12.40 25.86
CA ASP A 63 -1.77 11.14 26.34
C ASP A 63 -2.19 10.28 25.15
N ALA A 64 -1.45 9.19 24.91
CA ALA A 64 -1.71 8.27 23.82
C ALA A 64 -2.73 7.17 24.15
N THR A 65 -3.20 7.05 25.40
CA THR A 65 -4.03 5.92 25.83
C THR A 65 -5.34 5.84 25.05
N ALA A 66 -6.03 6.95 24.84
CA ALA A 66 -7.29 6.96 24.09
C ALA A 66 -7.11 6.50 22.64
N LEU A 67 -6.07 6.99 21.95
CA LEU A 67 -5.75 6.60 20.57
C LEU A 67 -5.38 5.11 20.49
N ILE A 68 -4.59 4.61 21.44
CA ILE A 68 -4.22 3.19 21.49
C ILE A 68 -5.44 2.30 21.74
N ASP A 69 -6.30 2.67 22.70
CA ASP A 69 -7.49 1.91 23.04
C ASP A 69 -8.49 1.87 21.87
N ASP A 70 -8.72 3.00 21.20
CA ASP A 70 -9.62 3.08 20.04
C ASP A 70 -9.10 2.24 18.87
N TYR A 71 -7.80 2.31 18.58
CA TYR A 71 -7.17 1.47 17.56
C TYR A 71 -7.29 -0.02 17.91
N ASN A 72 -6.95 -0.42 19.13
CA ASN A 72 -7.02 -1.81 19.55
C ASN A 72 -8.45 -2.36 19.58
N ALA A 73 -9.44 -1.54 19.96
CA ALA A 73 -10.84 -1.91 19.96
C ALA A 73 -11.37 -2.24 18.55
N SER A 74 -10.74 -1.69 17.50
CA SER A 74 -11.07 -1.99 16.11
C SER A 74 -10.63 -3.38 15.64
N ASN A 75 -9.80 -4.10 16.44
CA ASN A 75 -9.11 -5.34 16.06
C ASN A 75 -8.37 -5.20 14.72
N PRO A 76 -7.36 -4.32 14.64
CA PRO A 76 -6.74 -3.94 13.39
C PRO A 76 -5.94 -5.10 12.79
N VAL A 77 -6.12 -5.32 11.48
CA VAL A 77 -5.35 -6.31 10.71
C VAL A 77 -4.57 -5.59 9.64
N VAL A 78 -3.25 -5.72 9.68
CA VAL A 78 -2.35 -5.12 8.67
C VAL A 78 -1.67 -6.25 7.92
N ARG A 79 -2.03 -6.38 6.64
CA ARG A 79 -1.75 -7.53 5.78
C ARG A 79 -2.30 -8.82 6.38
N ASP A 80 -1.45 -9.55 7.08
CA ASP A 80 -1.72 -10.87 7.63
C ASP A 80 -1.45 -10.93 9.15
N PHE A 81 -1.19 -9.77 9.79
CA PHE A 81 -0.93 -9.66 11.21
C PHE A 81 -2.09 -9.01 11.96
N CYS A 82 -2.40 -9.55 13.13
CA CYS A 82 -3.33 -8.94 14.08
C CYS A 82 -2.54 -7.96 14.94
N ILE A 83 -2.82 -6.67 14.78
CA ILE A 83 -2.02 -5.63 15.42
C ILE A 83 -2.56 -5.36 16.82
N THR A 84 -1.65 -5.29 17.78
CA THR A 84 -1.93 -4.73 19.10
C THR A 84 -0.96 -3.58 19.33
N ALA A 85 -1.47 -2.36 19.50
CA ALA A 85 -0.67 -1.20 19.85
C ALA A 85 -0.41 -1.17 21.36
N GLU A 86 0.84 -0.93 21.75
CA GLU A 86 1.26 -0.83 23.15
C GLU A 86 2.20 0.36 23.36
N LEU A 87 2.08 1.00 24.53
CA LEU A 87 2.99 2.06 24.93
C LEU A 87 4.41 1.52 25.15
N THR A 88 5.40 2.28 24.68
CA THR A 88 6.81 2.06 24.98
C THR A 88 7.46 3.33 25.51
N ASP A 89 8.30 3.18 26.54
CA ASP A 89 9.04 4.30 27.14
C ASP A 89 10.30 4.69 26.33
N SER A 90 10.49 4.12 25.13
CA SER A 90 11.72 4.26 24.35
C SER A 90 11.43 4.61 22.90
N VAL A 91 11.74 5.85 22.51
CA VAL A 91 11.66 6.30 21.11
C VAL A 91 12.52 5.43 20.21
N ALA A 92 13.68 4.95 20.67
CA ALA A 92 14.54 4.02 19.93
C ALA A 92 13.89 2.67 19.58
N ARG A 93 12.83 2.26 20.29
CA ARG A 93 12.06 1.03 20.02
C ARG A 93 10.64 1.29 19.52
N ALA A 94 10.26 2.55 19.36
CA ALA A 94 8.95 2.92 18.86
C ALA A 94 8.90 2.82 17.33
N ALA A 95 7.74 2.45 16.81
CA ALA A 95 7.41 2.53 15.39
C ALA A 95 6.64 3.82 15.08
N VAL A 96 5.90 4.37 16.06
CA VAL A 96 5.28 5.70 15.99
C VAL A 96 5.57 6.48 17.28
N LEU A 97 5.88 7.76 17.14
CA LEU A 97 6.01 8.72 18.24
C LEU A 97 4.85 9.73 18.14
N LEU A 98 4.09 9.87 19.21
CA LEU A 98 3.05 10.89 19.34
C LEU A 98 3.58 12.10 20.09
N THR A 99 3.39 13.30 19.55
CA THR A 99 3.77 14.57 20.21
C THR A 99 2.68 15.62 20.09
N PRO A 100 2.73 16.73 20.85
CA PRO A 100 1.80 17.84 20.64
C PRO A 100 1.93 18.38 19.22
N ALA A 101 0.83 18.90 18.69
CA ALA A 101 0.80 19.55 17.38
C ALA A 101 1.91 20.61 17.24
N GLY A 102 2.75 20.49 16.21
CA GLY A 102 3.82 21.44 15.91
C GLY A 102 5.00 21.43 16.89
N ALA A 103 5.17 20.37 17.69
CA ALA A 103 6.34 20.21 18.54
C ALA A 103 7.62 20.03 17.71
N ASP A 104 8.76 20.55 18.21
CA ASP A 104 10.06 20.25 17.64
C ASP A 104 10.51 18.85 18.07
N VAL A 105 10.47 17.91 17.14
CA VAL A 105 10.77 16.50 17.39
C VAL A 105 12.24 16.15 17.20
N ALA A 106 13.08 17.05 16.70
CA ALA A 106 14.47 16.74 16.36
C ALA A 106 15.29 16.25 17.57
N GLU A 107 15.02 16.80 18.76
CA GLU A 107 15.69 16.40 20.01
C GLU A 107 15.14 15.08 20.58
N LEU A 108 13.90 14.73 20.25
CA LEU A 108 13.22 13.52 20.75
C LEU A 108 13.59 12.26 19.97
N LEU A 109 14.03 12.40 18.71
CA LEU A 109 14.25 11.27 17.81
C LEU A 109 15.44 10.38 18.19
N ASP A 110 16.36 10.80 19.07
CA ASP A 110 17.50 9.97 19.54
C ASP A 110 18.26 9.28 18.38
N GLY A 111 18.47 10.00 17.28
CA GLY A 111 19.13 9.49 16.07
C GLY A 111 18.26 8.63 15.15
N ARG A 112 16.96 8.50 15.43
CA ARG A 112 15.96 7.94 14.52
C ARG A 112 15.62 8.92 13.39
N SER A 113 15.15 8.38 12.28
CA SER A 113 14.58 9.17 11.19
C SER A 113 13.06 9.00 11.14
N LEU A 114 12.37 10.01 10.63
CA LEU A 114 10.94 9.96 10.34
C LEU A 114 10.71 9.32 8.97
N SER A 115 9.68 8.49 8.87
CA SER A 115 9.12 8.00 7.60
C SER A 115 7.95 8.88 7.16
N SER A 116 7.10 9.32 8.09
CA SER A 116 6.02 10.26 7.81
C SER A 116 5.58 10.98 9.08
N THR A 117 4.82 12.06 8.92
CA THR A 117 4.11 12.72 10.03
C THR A 117 2.67 12.94 9.59
N THR A 118 1.71 12.51 10.42
CA THR A 118 0.28 12.67 10.16
C THR A 118 -0.34 13.43 11.31
N PRO A 119 -1.03 14.55 11.06
CA PRO A 119 -1.87 15.18 12.07
C PRO A 119 -2.94 14.19 12.52
N VAL A 120 -3.01 13.92 13.82
CA VAL A 120 -4.04 13.07 14.40
C VAL A 120 -4.83 13.86 15.42
N THR A 121 -5.96 13.33 15.85
CA THR A 121 -6.83 14.02 16.82
C THR A 121 -6.04 14.39 18.10
N GLY A 122 -5.77 15.68 18.28
CA GLY A 122 -5.09 16.23 19.46
C GLY A 122 -3.56 16.09 19.51
N ALA A 123 -2.91 15.53 18.48
CA ALA A 123 -1.46 15.29 18.44
C ALA A 123 -0.93 15.29 17.00
N ASP A 124 0.38 15.09 16.85
CA ASP A 124 1.00 14.68 15.59
C ASP A 124 1.57 13.25 15.78
N ALA A 125 1.28 12.37 14.83
CA ALA A 125 1.80 11.00 14.80
C ALA A 125 2.98 10.92 13.83
N HIS A 126 4.17 10.73 14.40
CA HIS A 126 5.43 10.62 13.68
C HIS A 126 5.81 9.16 13.49
N VAL A 127 5.64 8.63 12.29
CA VAL A 127 6.06 7.26 11.95
C VAL A 127 7.58 7.24 11.83
N LEU A 128 8.24 6.32 12.51
CA LEU A 128 9.70 6.21 12.55
C LEU A 128 10.19 5.15 11.57
N THR A 129 11.38 5.36 10.99
CA THR A 129 12.00 4.38 10.08
C THR A 129 12.34 3.06 10.79
N PRO A 130 12.42 1.93 10.05
CA PRO A 130 12.78 0.63 10.62
C PRO A 130 14.17 0.63 11.29
N THR A 131 14.34 -0.24 12.28
CA THR A 131 15.62 -0.51 12.96
C THR A 131 15.76 -2.00 13.26
N ASP A 132 16.89 -2.44 13.82
CA ASP A 132 17.04 -3.82 14.29
C ASP A 132 15.99 -4.24 15.35
N GLY A 133 15.36 -3.27 16.04
CA GLY A 133 14.31 -3.50 17.04
C GLY A 133 12.89 -3.20 16.58
N VAL A 134 12.72 -2.63 15.38
CA VAL A 134 11.43 -2.25 14.79
C VAL A 134 11.44 -2.64 13.32
N ASN A 135 10.70 -3.69 12.97
CA ASN A 135 10.69 -4.21 11.61
C ASN A 135 9.74 -3.44 10.68
N GLU A 136 9.81 -3.73 9.37
CA GLU A 136 8.97 -3.07 8.35
C GLU A 136 7.47 -3.31 8.55
N GLU A 137 7.07 -4.45 9.11
CA GLU A 137 5.65 -4.74 9.40
C GLU A 137 5.13 -3.84 10.53
N GLN A 138 5.97 -3.56 11.53
CA GLN A 138 5.64 -2.63 12.61
C GLN A 138 5.58 -1.18 12.12
N VAL A 139 6.45 -0.78 11.17
CA VAL A 139 6.37 0.55 10.53
C VAL A 139 5.10 0.67 9.69
N ARG A 140 4.71 -0.38 8.96
CA ARG A 140 3.44 -0.39 8.24
C ARG A 140 2.23 -0.28 9.17
N ALA A 141 2.26 -1.02 10.29
CA ALA A 141 1.25 -0.91 11.33
C ALA A 141 1.21 0.50 11.96
N ALA A 142 2.38 1.15 12.13
CA ALA A 142 2.48 2.53 12.60
C ALA A 142 1.86 3.54 11.62
N THR A 143 2.09 3.39 10.32
CA THR A 143 1.44 4.23 9.31
C THR A 143 -0.08 4.05 9.34
N GLU A 144 -0.56 2.82 9.52
CA GLU A 144 -1.99 2.58 9.61
C GLU A 144 -2.61 3.11 10.90
N PHE A 145 -1.91 2.99 12.03
CA PHE A 145 -2.30 3.63 13.28
C PHE A 145 -2.45 5.16 13.14
N ALA A 146 -1.52 5.79 12.42
CA ALA A 146 -1.57 7.22 12.15
C ALA A 146 -2.77 7.60 11.26
N ARG A 147 -3.01 6.85 10.18
CA ARG A 147 -4.17 7.06 9.29
C ARG A 147 -5.52 6.84 9.98
N PHE A 148 -5.61 5.81 10.82
CA PHE A 148 -6.84 5.52 11.55
C PHE A 148 -7.31 6.70 12.42
N HIS A 149 -6.37 7.53 12.91
CA HIS A 149 -6.66 8.69 13.75
C HIS A 149 -6.51 10.04 13.05
N GLU A 150 -6.34 10.03 11.72
CA GLU A 150 -6.02 11.23 10.95
C GLU A 150 -7.07 12.33 11.17
N ASP A 151 -6.59 13.54 11.50
CA ASP A 151 -7.41 14.73 11.64
C ASP A 151 -7.48 15.46 10.30
N THR A 152 -8.48 15.08 9.50
CA THR A 152 -8.66 15.58 8.12
C THR A 152 -8.86 17.09 8.06
N ASP A 153 -9.39 17.71 9.12
CA ASP A 153 -9.59 19.17 9.16
C ASP A 153 -8.23 19.90 9.23
N ARG A 154 -7.29 19.38 10.03
CA ARG A 154 -5.93 19.94 10.16
C ARG A 154 -5.06 19.72 8.92
N THR A 155 -5.34 18.69 8.14
CA THR A 155 -4.63 18.42 6.87
C THR A 155 -4.95 19.48 5.81
N THR A 156 -6.12 20.14 5.86
CA THR A 156 -6.50 21.16 4.87
C THR A 156 -5.95 22.56 5.12
N GLU A 157 -5.60 22.91 6.37
CA GLU A 157 -5.03 24.23 6.71
C GLU A 157 -3.55 24.38 6.31
N ALA A 158 -2.79 23.28 6.18
CA ALA A 158 -1.37 23.33 5.82
C ALA A 158 -1.08 23.65 4.33
N THR A 159 -2.12 23.70 3.48
CA THR A 159 -1.99 23.83 2.02
C THR A 159 -2.33 25.25 1.49
N SER A 160 -2.73 26.18 2.36
CA SER A 160 -3.28 27.48 1.96
C SER A 160 -2.38 28.67 2.31
N GLU A 161 -1.27 28.88 1.59
CA GLU A 161 -0.56 30.19 1.63
C GLU A 161 -0.06 30.64 0.24
N GLU A 162 -0.82 31.60 -0.31
CA GLU A 162 -0.56 32.65 -1.31
C GLU A 162 -0.21 32.33 -2.80
N ALA A 163 -1.17 32.68 -3.68
CA ALA A 163 -0.93 33.08 -5.07
C ALA A 163 -1.35 34.55 -5.27
N PRO A 164 -0.55 35.44 -5.89
CA PRO A 164 -0.97 36.82 -6.20
C PRO A 164 -1.73 36.92 -7.53
N GLU A 165 -2.68 37.85 -7.56
CA GLU A 165 -3.59 38.20 -8.67
C GLU A 165 -2.92 38.63 -9.99
N GLU A 166 -3.65 38.30 -11.07
CA GLU A 166 -3.37 38.53 -12.49
C GLU A 166 -3.10 39.98 -12.90
N THR A 167 -2.26 40.15 -13.91
CA THR A 167 -2.34 41.30 -14.83
C THR A 167 -2.33 40.78 -16.27
N VAL A 168 -3.46 40.92 -16.96
CA VAL A 168 -3.71 40.49 -18.34
C VAL A 168 -2.97 41.39 -19.33
N THR A 169 -2.19 40.83 -20.27
CA THR A 169 -2.13 41.34 -21.66
C THR A 169 -1.63 40.29 -22.68
N GLU A 170 -2.37 40.23 -23.79
CA GLU A 170 -2.06 39.77 -25.17
C GLU A 170 -2.18 38.29 -25.56
N GLU A 171 -3.12 38.05 -26.49
CA GLU A 171 -3.40 36.79 -27.20
C GLU A 171 -2.16 36.24 -27.93
N THR A 172 -1.59 35.19 -27.36
CA THR A 172 -0.77 34.18 -28.04
C THR A 172 -1.60 32.91 -28.13
N PRO A 173 -1.54 32.10 -29.21
CA PRO A 173 -2.37 30.90 -29.32
C PRO A 173 -2.15 30.02 -28.10
N ALA A 174 -3.24 29.61 -27.45
CA ALA A 174 -3.19 28.82 -26.23
C ALA A 174 -2.29 27.59 -26.43
N PRO A 175 -1.21 27.43 -25.64
CA PRO A 175 -0.51 26.15 -25.59
C PRO A 175 -1.52 25.08 -25.15
N GLU A 176 -1.43 23.90 -25.74
CA GLU A 176 -2.20 22.73 -25.28
C GLU A 176 -2.03 22.58 -23.77
N PRO A 177 -3.10 22.29 -23.01
CA PRO A 177 -3.00 22.15 -21.57
C PRO A 177 -1.94 21.10 -21.26
N THR A 178 -0.89 21.51 -20.55
CA THR A 178 0.08 20.58 -19.98
C THR A 178 -0.71 19.60 -19.13
N PRO A 179 -0.63 18.28 -19.39
CA PRO A 179 -1.38 17.31 -18.61
C PRO A 179 -1.02 17.50 -17.13
N GLU A 180 -2.04 17.56 -16.27
CA GLU A 180 -1.78 17.66 -14.84
C GLU A 180 -0.92 16.47 -14.41
N PRO A 181 0.09 16.69 -13.55
CA PRO A 181 0.91 15.61 -13.02
C PRO A 181 0.00 14.58 -12.32
N VAL A 182 0.26 13.29 -12.53
CA VAL A 182 -0.51 12.19 -11.93
C VAL A 182 0.40 11.33 -11.05
N ASP A 183 -0.21 10.50 -10.21
CA ASP A 183 0.53 9.53 -9.41
C ASP A 183 1.35 8.61 -10.32
N THR A 184 2.64 8.45 -10.04
CA THR A 184 3.60 7.84 -10.96
C THR A 184 4.36 6.68 -10.32
N LEU A 185 4.29 5.50 -10.93
CA LEU A 185 5.21 4.39 -10.67
C LEU A 185 6.39 4.51 -11.63
N ILE A 186 7.57 4.78 -11.08
CA ILE A 186 8.82 4.80 -11.82
C ILE A 186 9.40 3.38 -11.85
N LEU A 187 9.57 2.84 -13.06
CA LEU A 187 10.19 1.54 -13.29
C LEU A 187 11.53 1.74 -13.99
N PHE A 188 12.62 1.52 -13.27
CA PHE A 188 13.96 1.81 -13.75
C PHE A 188 14.77 0.56 -14.10
N ASP A 189 15.29 0.51 -15.32
CA ASP A 189 16.23 -0.51 -15.78
C ASP A 189 17.59 -0.39 -15.08
N THR A 190 17.91 -1.43 -14.31
CA THR A 190 19.19 -1.57 -13.60
C THR A 190 20.01 -2.72 -14.16
N SER A 191 19.84 -3.04 -15.44
CA SER A 191 20.66 -4.02 -16.15
C SER A 191 22.08 -3.53 -16.36
N ALA A 192 22.99 -4.41 -16.80
CA ALA A 192 24.34 -4.01 -17.17
C ALA A 192 24.35 -3.06 -18.39
N GLN A 193 23.27 -3.03 -19.18
CA GLN A 193 23.15 -2.19 -20.36
C GLN A 193 22.81 -0.73 -20.01
N SER A 194 22.22 -0.47 -18.84
CA SER A 194 21.89 0.89 -18.38
C SER A 194 23.07 1.66 -17.78
N VAL A 195 24.21 1.00 -17.53
CA VAL A 195 25.42 1.61 -16.93
C VAL A 195 25.79 3.00 -17.50
N PRO A 196 25.78 3.24 -18.83
CA PRO A 196 26.15 4.56 -19.36
C PRO A 196 25.19 5.70 -18.98
N PHE A 197 23.96 5.37 -18.57
CA PHE A 197 22.92 6.32 -18.19
C PHE A 197 22.60 6.27 -16.69
N HIS A 198 23.14 5.29 -15.96
CA HIS A 198 22.71 4.99 -14.59
C HIS A 198 22.80 6.20 -13.67
N ASP A 199 23.96 6.86 -13.61
CA ASP A 199 24.15 8.01 -12.73
C ASP A 199 23.18 9.16 -13.08
N ALA A 200 23.10 9.53 -14.36
CA ALA A 200 22.19 10.57 -14.84
C ALA A 200 20.72 10.23 -14.57
N ALA A 201 20.32 8.97 -14.76
CA ALA A 201 18.97 8.50 -14.49
C ALA A 201 18.65 8.50 -13.01
N THR A 202 19.55 8.04 -12.14
CA THR A 202 19.32 8.05 -10.69
C THR A 202 19.18 9.47 -10.15
N ASP A 203 19.99 10.41 -10.62
CA ASP A 203 19.90 11.83 -10.23
C ASP A 203 18.60 12.47 -10.72
N ALA A 204 18.25 12.26 -11.99
CA ALA A 204 17.05 12.84 -12.60
C ALA A 204 15.76 12.25 -12.01
N LEU A 205 15.71 10.93 -11.80
CA LEU A 205 14.55 10.26 -11.20
C LEU A 205 14.40 10.60 -9.71
N ALA A 206 15.49 10.84 -9.00
CA ALA A 206 15.42 11.33 -7.62
C ALA A 206 14.81 12.73 -7.57
N GLN A 207 15.23 13.63 -8.46
CA GLN A 207 14.66 14.97 -8.55
C GLN A 207 13.19 14.94 -8.96
N LEU A 208 12.84 14.18 -10.00
CA LEU A 208 11.46 13.98 -10.45
C LEU A 208 10.56 13.50 -9.32
N SER A 209 11.04 12.54 -8.50
CA SER A 209 10.26 12.00 -7.40
C SER A 209 9.92 13.09 -6.37
N LEU A 210 10.88 13.96 -6.04
CA LEU A 210 10.67 15.10 -5.14
C LEU A 210 9.73 16.14 -5.76
N ASP A 211 9.89 16.43 -7.05
CA ASP A 211 9.07 17.42 -7.77
C ASP A 211 7.60 16.96 -7.87
N LEU A 212 7.34 15.67 -8.13
CA LEU A 212 6.01 15.08 -8.13
C LEU A 212 5.39 15.12 -6.72
N GLY A 213 6.18 14.80 -5.70
CA GLY A 213 5.79 14.91 -4.29
C GLY A 213 5.38 16.32 -3.89
N ALA A 214 6.17 17.33 -4.28
CA ALA A 214 5.87 18.74 -4.05
C ALA A 214 4.57 19.20 -4.77
N GLN A 215 4.17 18.51 -5.83
CA GLN A 215 2.90 18.72 -6.53
C GLN A 215 1.74 17.90 -5.94
N GLY A 216 1.94 17.27 -4.78
CA GLY A 216 0.93 16.46 -4.10
C GLY A 216 0.65 15.12 -4.75
N ARG A 217 1.56 14.62 -5.62
CA ARG A 217 1.41 13.34 -6.32
C ARG A 217 2.17 12.23 -5.62
N GLN A 218 1.61 11.04 -5.67
CA GLN A 218 2.25 9.87 -5.11
C GLN A 218 3.23 9.23 -6.09
N VAL A 219 4.36 8.78 -5.58
CA VAL A 219 5.43 8.17 -6.36
C VAL A 219 5.80 6.81 -5.80
N ALA A 220 5.84 5.80 -6.67
CA ALA A 220 6.40 4.49 -6.37
C ALA A 220 7.72 4.30 -7.15
N MET A 221 8.68 3.57 -6.58
CA MET A 221 10.01 3.37 -7.17
C MET A 221 10.37 1.90 -7.24
N TRP A 222 10.48 1.39 -8.47
CA TRP A 222 10.77 -0.01 -8.77
C TRP A 222 12.02 -0.08 -9.65
N ASN A 223 12.78 -1.15 -9.50
CA ASN A 223 13.88 -1.44 -10.41
C ASN A 223 13.76 -2.86 -10.96
N TYR A 224 14.33 -3.08 -12.14
CA TYR A 224 14.31 -4.40 -12.76
C TYR A 224 15.61 -4.75 -13.46
N SER A 225 15.86 -6.04 -13.57
CA SER A 225 16.96 -6.70 -14.28
C SER A 225 16.76 -8.22 -14.22
N SER A 226 17.47 -8.99 -15.03
CA SER A 226 17.46 -10.45 -14.88
C SER A 226 17.94 -10.89 -13.49
N PRO A 227 17.32 -11.91 -12.87
CA PRO A 227 17.80 -12.48 -11.62
C PRO A 227 19.28 -12.89 -11.67
N LEU A 228 20.08 -12.39 -10.72
CA LEU A 228 21.52 -12.69 -10.64
C LEU A 228 21.84 -13.90 -9.75
N ASN A 229 20.93 -14.22 -8.83
CA ASN A 229 21.12 -15.28 -7.85
C ASN A 229 20.31 -16.52 -8.21
N PRO A 230 20.89 -17.73 -8.13
CA PRO A 230 20.14 -18.97 -8.31
C PRO A 230 18.91 -19.05 -7.39
N GLY A 231 17.75 -19.40 -7.95
CA GLY A 231 16.49 -19.53 -7.21
C GLY A 231 15.64 -18.25 -7.17
N VAL A 232 16.16 -17.11 -7.61
CA VAL A 232 15.34 -15.91 -7.87
C VAL A 232 14.78 -16.01 -9.28
N THR A 233 13.45 -15.92 -9.42
CA THR A 233 12.76 -16.02 -10.72
C THR A 233 12.09 -14.71 -11.12
N GLN A 234 11.92 -13.77 -10.19
CA GLN A 234 11.30 -12.47 -10.43
C GLN A 234 12.38 -11.46 -10.84
N GLY A 235 12.22 -10.86 -12.02
CA GLY A 235 13.16 -9.90 -12.61
C GLY A 235 12.97 -8.45 -12.17
N TRP A 236 12.10 -8.17 -11.19
CA TRP A 236 11.84 -6.82 -10.70
C TRP A 236 11.74 -6.78 -9.19
N ARG A 237 11.96 -5.60 -8.61
CA ARG A 237 11.87 -5.33 -7.18
C ARG A 237 10.96 -4.13 -6.95
N THR A 238 10.08 -4.29 -5.98
CA THR A 238 9.14 -3.27 -5.52
C THR A 238 9.79 -2.54 -4.34
N ASN A 239 10.63 -1.54 -4.61
CA ASN A 239 11.45 -0.93 -3.55
C ASN A 239 10.64 0.03 -2.69
N VAL A 240 9.79 0.85 -3.32
CA VAL A 240 8.96 1.85 -2.65
C VAL A 240 7.55 1.79 -3.24
N SER A 241 6.55 1.74 -2.37
CA SER A 241 5.13 1.88 -2.73
C SER A 241 4.75 3.35 -2.92
N PHE A 242 3.59 3.63 -3.51
CA PHE A 242 3.10 4.99 -3.70
C PHE A 242 3.12 5.79 -2.39
N SER A 243 3.90 6.87 -2.39
CA SER A 243 4.20 7.74 -1.23
C SER A 243 4.56 9.15 -1.72
N ASP A 244 5.04 10.04 -0.86
CA ASP A 244 5.35 11.44 -1.20
C ASP A 244 6.59 11.65 -2.11
N GLY A 245 7.23 10.58 -2.56
CA GLY A 245 8.40 10.64 -3.43
C GLY A 245 9.75 10.84 -2.72
N THR A 246 9.77 11.14 -1.42
CA THR A 246 11.02 11.26 -0.65
C THR A 246 11.75 9.91 -0.58
N ASP A 247 11.00 8.84 -0.27
CA ASP A 247 11.54 7.47 -0.21
C ASP A 247 11.98 6.98 -1.60
N ALA A 248 11.22 7.34 -2.64
CA ALA A 248 11.59 7.03 -4.03
C ALA A 248 12.93 7.70 -4.42
N ALA A 249 13.11 8.97 -4.05
CA ALA A 249 14.34 9.72 -4.30
C ALA A 249 15.55 9.16 -3.54
N ALA A 250 15.35 8.67 -2.31
CA ALA A 250 16.40 8.01 -1.55
C ALA A 250 16.74 6.63 -2.12
N ALA A 251 15.73 5.83 -2.45
CA ALA A 251 15.89 4.45 -2.91
C ALA A 251 16.65 4.37 -4.24
N VAL A 252 16.30 5.22 -5.22
CA VAL A 252 16.89 5.14 -6.56
C VAL A 252 18.41 5.36 -6.56
N ARG A 253 18.93 6.17 -5.62
CA ARG A 253 20.37 6.42 -5.45
C ARG A 253 21.15 5.22 -4.91
N LEU A 254 20.46 4.23 -4.35
CA LEU A 254 21.08 3.01 -3.81
C LEU A 254 21.14 1.87 -4.83
N PHE A 255 20.54 2.05 -6.01
CA PHE A 255 20.51 1.00 -7.01
C PHE A 255 21.89 0.78 -7.63
N GLY A 256 22.26 -0.49 -7.74
CA GLY A 256 23.38 -0.94 -8.56
C GLY A 256 22.88 -1.57 -9.86
N THR A 257 23.80 -1.75 -10.81
CA THR A 257 23.50 -2.34 -12.11
C THR A 257 23.97 -3.78 -12.23
N GLY A 258 23.25 -4.62 -12.98
CA GLY A 258 23.71 -5.96 -13.36
C GLY A 258 22.66 -6.77 -14.12
N GLY A 259 23.09 -7.81 -14.84
CA GLY A 259 22.17 -8.67 -15.60
C GLY A 259 21.73 -8.05 -16.92
N VAL A 260 20.60 -8.51 -17.46
CA VAL A 260 20.01 -8.05 -18.73
C VAL A 260 18.61 -7.47 -18.52
N PRO A 261 18.13 -6.55 -19.39
CA PRO A 261 16.87 -5.87 -19.16
C PRO A 261 15.66 -6.77 -19.48
N GLN A 262 15.08 -7.40 -18.45
CA GLN A 262 13.84 -8.18 -18.55
C GLN A 262 12.61 -7.25 -18.49
N THR A 263 12.46 -6.44 -19.53
CA THR A 263 11.58 -5.27 -19.55
C THR A 263 10.10 -5.64 -19.56
N ARG A 264 9.68 -6.58 -20.41
CA ARG A 264 8.25 -6.85 -20.64
C ARG A 264 7.56 -7.43 -19.41
N SER A 265 8.18 -8.40 -18.74
CA SER A 265 7.62 -8.96 -17.51
C SER A 265 7.54 -7.93 -16.37
N ALA A 266 8.55 -7.06 -16.25
CA ALA A 266 8.57 -5.98 -15.27
C ALA A 266 7.48 -4.92 -15.54
N VAL A 267 7.28 -4.54 -16.80
CA VAL A 267 6.23 -3.60 -17.22
C VAL A 267 4.84 -4.15 -16.90
N VAL A 268 4.56 -5.42 -17.22
CA VAL A 268 3.27 -6.06 -16.88
C VAL A 268 3.00 -5.99 -15.38
N ALA A 269 4.01 -6.27 -14.55
CA ALA A 269 3.87 -6.20 -13.11
C ALA A 269 3.64 -4.77 -12.59
N ALA A 270 4.36 -3.78 -13.13
CA ALA A 270 4.20 -2.38 -12.79
C ALA A 270 2.82 -1.84 -13.19
N ILE A 271 2.34 -2.18 -14.39
CA ILE A 271 1.01 -1.81 -14.88
C ILE A 271 -0.08 -2.40 -13.98
N GLY A 272 0.05 -3.67 -13.57
CA GLY A 272 -0.88 -4.28 -12.63
C GLY A 272 -0.93 -3.56 -11.28
N ASN A 273 0.23 -3.12 -10.77
CA ASN A 273 0.29 -2.36 -9.53
C ASN A 273 -0.30 -0.94 -9.65
N ALA A 274 0.04 -0.23 -10.72
CA ALA A 274 -0.52 1.10 -11.01
C ALA A 274 -2.04 1.03 -11.27
N ALA A 275 -2.53 -0.05 -11.88
CA ALA A 275 -3.95 -0.26 -12.11
C ALA A 275 -4.71 -0.50 -10.79
N GLU A 276 -4.13 -1.24 -9.85
CA GLU A 276 -4.68 -1.37 -8.50
C GLU A 276 -4.73 -0.01 -7.79
N HIS A 277 -3.65 0.76 -7.87
CA HIS A 277 -3.57 2.10 -7.30
C HIS A 277 -4.64 3.05 -7.88
N SER A 278 -4.76 3.09 -9.20
CA SER A 278 -5.76 3.90 -9.90
C SER A 278 -7.18 3.52 -9.47
N ARG A 279 -7.48 2.22 -9.38
CA ARG A 279 -8.80 1.75 -8.92
C ARG A 279 -9.08 2.07 -7.45
N ALA A 280 -8.07 1.98 -6.59
CA ALA A 280 -8.19 2.27 -5.16
C ALA A 280 -8.43 3.77 -4.88
N THR A 281 -7.76 4.64 -5.63
CA THR A 281 -7.83 6.10 -5.45
C THR A 281 -8.92 6.76 -6.31
N GLY A 282 -9.37 6.10 -7.36
CA GLY A 282 -10.24 6.68 -8.39
C GLY A 282 -9.53 7.74 -9.24
N GLN A 283 -8.20 7.85 -9.16
CA GLN A 283 -7.40 8.80 -9.94
C GLN A 283 -6.62 8.09 -11.06
N PRO A 284 -6.26 8.78 -12.14
CA PRO A 284 -5.35 8.23 -13.14
C PRO A 284 -3.96 7.97 -12.55
N ALA A 285 -3.27 6.96 -13.07
CA ALA A 285 -1.89 6.68 -12.71
C ALA A 285 -0.99 6.56 -13.94
N ARG A 286 0.30 6.84 -13.77
CA ARG A 286 1.33 6.69 -14.81
C ARG A 286 2.34 5.64 -14.42
N VAL A 287 2.75 4.81 -15.37
CA VAL A 287 3.99 4.03 -15.28
C VAL A 287 5.03 4.72 -16.16
N LEU A 288 6.08 5.26 -15.54
CA LEU A 288 7.24 5.83 -16.25
C LEU A 288 8.34 4.78 -16.30
N LEU A 289 8.54 4.18 -17.47
CA LEU A 289 9.59 3.21 -17.74
C LEU A 289 10.83 3.93 -18.25
N VAL A 290 11.96 3.79 -17.56
CA VAL A 290 13.29 4.15 -18.09
C VAL A 290 14.04 2.87 -18.43
N THR A 291 14.24 2.60 -19.72
CA THR A 291 14.78 1.32 -20.23
C THR A 291 15.97 1.51 -21.15
N SER A 292 16.95 0.61 -21.10
CA SER A 292 18.06 0.57 -22.06
C SER A 292 17.84 -0.45 -23.20
N GLY A 293 16.68 -1.11 -23.22
CA GLY A 293 16.26 -2.08 -24.24
C GLY A 293 15.48 -3.25 -23.64
N THR A 294 15.26 -4.30 -24.43
CA THR A 294 14.59 -5.52 -23.96
C THR A 294 15.41 -6.75 -24.32
N ALA A 295 15.76 -7.54 -23.31
CA ALA A 295 16.21 -8.92 -23.49
C ALA A 295 14.99 -9.85 -23.43
N GLN A 296 14.90 -10.81 -24.35
CA GLN A 296 13.72 -11.67 -24.49
C GLN A 296 13.41 -12.45 -23.20
N ASP A 297 12.38 -12.01 -22.50
CA ASP A 297 11.78 -12.62 -21.31
C ASP A 297 10.30 -13.00 -21.53
N MET A 298 9.66 -12.38 -22.53
CA MET A 298 8.27 -12.60 -22.93
C MET A 298 8.11 -12.32 -24.43
N ASP A 299 7.39 -13.19 -25.16
CA ASP A 299 7.08 -12.93 -26.57
C ASP A 299 6.02 -11.84 -26.76
N ASP A 300 5.93 -11.27 -27.97
CA ASP A 300 5.09 -10.11 -28.27
C ASP A 300 3.61 -10.36 -27.96
N ALA A 301 3.11 -11.55 -28.33
CA ALA A 301 1.71 -11.91 -28.15
C ALA A 301 1.37 -12.14 -26.68
N ALA A 302 2.28 -12.78 -25.93
CA ALA A 302 2.14 -12.96 -24.50
C ALA A 302 2.19 -11.61 -23.76
N PHE A 303 3.08 -10.71 -24.16
CA PHE A 303 3.18 -9.37 -23.57
C PHE A 303 1.93 -8.55 -23.80
N ALA A 304 1.45 -8.42 -25.05
CA ALA A 304 0.25 -7.65 -25.34
C ALA A 304 -0.97 -8.17 -24.54
N ALA A 305 -1.16 -9.49 -24.47
CA ALA A 305 -2.25 -10.08 -23.70
C ALA A 305 -2.11 -9.83 -22.19
N ALA A 306 -0.90 -9.97 -21.63
CA ALA A 306 -0.65 -9.77 -20.22
C ALA A 306 -0.74 -8.30 -19.79
N PHE A 307 -0.31 -7.38 -20.67
CA PHE A 307 -0.42 -5.93 -20.46
C PHE A 307 -1.89 -5.51 -20.36
N GLU A 308 -2.71 -5.90 -21.35
CA GLU A 308 -4.15 -5.61 -21.35
C GLU A 308 -4.85 -6.23 -20.14
N GLN A 309 -4.48 -7.46 -19.76
CA GLN A 309 -5.02 -8.11 -18.57
C GLN A 309 -4.64 -7.39 -17.27
N ALA A 310 -3.38 -6.94 -17.15
CA ALA A 310 -2.88 -6.26 -15.97
C ALA A 310 -3.52 -4.86 -15.81
N ARG A 311 -3.69 -4.14 -16.92
CA ARG A 311 -4.36 -2.84 -16.95
C ARG A 311 -5.85 -2.96 -16.64
N GLY A 312 -6.54 -3.87 -17.32
CA GLY A 312 -7.99 -3.99 -17.26
C GLY A 312 -8.69 -2.70 -17.71
N ASP A 313 -9.65 -2.23 -16.93
CA ASP A 313 -10.38 -0.98 -17.16
C ASP A 313 -9.78 0.24 -16.43
N ALA A 314 -8.62 0.09 -15.78
CA ALA A 314 -8.00 1.17 -15.03
C ALA A 314 -7.44 2.27 -15.93
N ASP A 315 -7.45 3.50 -15.40
CA ASP A 315 -6.89 4.67 -16.08
C ASP A 315 -5.40 4.78 -15.82
N VAL A 316 -4.63 3.92 -16.50
CA VAL A 316 -3.17 3.84 -16.38
C VAL A 316 -2.51 4.11 -17.70
N VAL A 317 -1.56 5.03 -17.78
CA VAL A 317 -0.76 5.27 -19.00
C VAL A 317 0.66 4.74 -18.84
N LEU A 318 1.23 4.21 -19.91
CA LEU A 318 2.65 3.85 -19.99
C LEU A 318 3.39 4.95 -20.76
N GLU A 319 4.42 5.51 -20.14
CA GLU A 319 5.40 6.39 -20.75
C GLU A 319 6.76 5.70 -20.73
N VAL A 320 7.42 5.65 -21.89
CA VAL A 320 8.66 4.92 -22.11
C VAL A 320 9.75 5.87 -22.53
N VAL A 321 10.80 5.92 -21.73
CA VAL A 321 12.05 6.62 -22.03
C VAL A 321 13.11 5.57 -22.33
N HIS A 322 13.41 5.39 -23.60
CA HIS A 322 14.46 4.49 -24.07
C HIS A 322 15.79 5.22 -24.09
N VAL A 323 16.76 4.73 -23.33
CA VAL A 323 18.09 5.33 -23.18
C VAL A 323 19.17 4.52 -23.87
N GLY A 324 20.10 5.24 -24.50
CA GLY A 324 21.30 4.65 -25.09
C GLY A 324 21.07 3.86 -26.37
N ALA A 325 22.07 3.05 -26.73
CA ALA A 325 22.15 2.43 -28.06
C ALA A 325 21.51 1.03 -28.15
N GLY A 326 20.77 0.61 -27.12
CA GLY A 326 20.06 -0.68 -27.16
C GLY A 326 18.95 -0.69 -28.21
N GLU A 327 18.56 -1.89 -28.64
CA GLU A 327 17.41 -2.05 -29.52
C GLU A 327 16.13 -1.60 -28.81
N VAL A 328 15.39 -0.70 -29.46
CA VAL A 328 14.08 -0.22 -29.02
C VAL A 328 13.07 -1.35 -29.18
N ASP A 329 12.31 -1.63 -28.13
CA ASP A 329 11.22 -2.60 -28.17
C ASP A 329 9.97 -1.96 -28.78
N ALA A 330 9.74 -2.23 -30.07
CA ALA A 330 8.62 -1.67 -30.81
C ALA A 330 7.25 -1.98 -30.19
N VAL A 331 7.11 -3.10 -29.47
CA VAL A 331 5.84 -3.48 -28.85
C VAL A 331 5.48 -2.59 -27.66
N LEU A 332 6.47 -1.98 -27.01
CA LEU A 332 6.22 -0.98 -25.95
C LEU A 332 5.61 0.30 -26.51
N ALA A 333 5.97 0.69 -27.74
CA ALA A 333 5.40 1.86 -28.41
C ALA A 333 3.95 1.64 -28.88
N ASP A 334 3.50 0.39 -29.00
CA ASP A 334 2.09 0.08 -29.33
C ASP A 334 1.16 0.27 -28.13
N VAL A 335 1.69 0.20 -26.91
CA VAL A 335 0.90 0.24 -25.65
C VAL A 335 1.20 1.46 -24.77
N GLY A 336 2.09 2.34 -25.21
CA GLY A 336 2.54 3.52 -24.48
C GLY A 336 3.13 4.59 -25.40
N THR A 337 3.56 5.70 -24.80
CA THR A 337 4.30 6.74 -25.52
C THR A 337 5.79 6.50 -25.41
N LEU A 338 6.54 6.61 -26.50
CA LEU A 338 7.98 6.35 -26.54
C LEU A 338 8.77 7.61 -26.86
N THR A 339 9.77 7.89 -26.02
CA THR A 339 10.79 8.92 -26.20
C THR A 339 12.17 8.26 -26.18
N GLU A 340 13.03 8.60 -27.14
CA GLU A 340 14.40 8.09 -27.21
C GLU A 340 15.40 9.16 -26.75
N VAL A 341 16.33 8.77 -25.88
CA VAL A 341 17.35 9.64 -25.31
C VAL A 341 18.74 9.05 -25.60
N ALA A 342 19.46 9.70 -26.51
CA ALA A 342 20.79 9.26 -26.92
C ALA A 342 21.93 9.81 -26.03
N ASP A 343 21.71 10.95 -25.37
CA ASP A 343 22.70 11.61 -24.51
C ASP A 343 22.21 11.61 -23.05
N PRO A 344 22.97 11.03 -22.10
CA PRO A 344 22.60 11.07 -20.68
C PRO A 344 22.35 12.48 -20.14
N ALA A 345 23.01 13.51 -20.71
CA ALA A 345 22.84 14.89 -20.27
C ALA A 345 21.45 15.47 -20.59
N THR A 346 20.72 14.91 -21.56
CA THR A 346 19.38 15.37 -21.96
C THR A 346 18.26 14.54 -21.36
N LEU A 347 18.59 13.51 -20.57
CA LEU A 347 17.59 12.67 -19.92
C LEU A 347 16.61 13.45 -19.02
N PRO A 348 17.04 14.46 -18.22
CA PRO A 348 16.10 15.22 -17.40
C PRO A 348 14.99 15.93 -18.18
N ASP A 349 15.25 16.29 -19.45
CA ASP A 349 14.27 16.98 -20.31
C ASP A 349 13.19 16.03 -20.86
N SER A 350 13.33 14.72 -20.61
CA SER A 350 12.51 13.64 -21.20
C SER A 350 11.70 12.85 -20.16
N LEU A 351 11.68 13.29 -18.89
CA LEU A 351 11.00 12.62 -17.76
C LEU A 351 9.80 13.44 -17.26
#